data_AF-A0A1B8C8Q2-F1
#
_entry.id   AF-A0A1B8C8Q2-F1
#
_cell.length_a   1.000
_cell.length_b   1.000
_cell.length_c   1.000
_cell.angle_alpha   90.00
_cell.angle_beta   90.00
_cell.angle_gamma   90.00
#
_symmetry.space_group_name_H-M   'P 1'
#
loop_
_entity.id
_entity.type
_entity.pdbx_description
1 polymer ?
#
loop_
_entity_poly.entity_id
_entity_poly.type
_entity_poly.pdbx_seq_one_letter_code
_entity_poly.pdbx_strand_id
1 'polypeptide(L)'
;MPMPLRQPSRPINGSSRPPEVNSLDHAIACQNGSTSVLDLSSRRLQPLKSEPKLNLITRVEQLTKETGYLRQEIKFYRQCFGDSQQLRESSFDVYQQLFLASASSLSPEHLQKLVAQLHNALKKSVRMEVKAEKEWKEFWGLKCSFDELRGGQAI
;
A
#
# COMPACT_ATOMS: atom_id res chain seq x y z
N MET A 1 12.23 -55.31 -20.26
CA MET A 1 11.81 -53.91 -20.50
C MET A 1 10.40 -53.75 -19.93
N PRO A 2 10.18 -53.06 -18.80
CA PRO A 2 8.83 -52.81 -18.34
C PRO A 2 8.28 -51.53 -18.98
N MET A 3 7.07 -51.64 -19.56
CA MET A 3 6.28 -50.55 -20.12
C MET A 3 5.86 -49.56 -19.01
N PRO A 4 5.72 -48.26 -19.30
CA PRO A 4 5.21 -47.32 -18.31
C PRO A 4 3.74 -47.63 -18.02
N LEU A 5 3.43 -47.77 -16.73
CA LEU A 5 2.07 -47.94 -16.21
C LEU A 5 1.23 -46.73 -16.63
N ARG A 6 0.22 -46.99 -17.47
CA ARG A 6 -0.80 -46.04 -17.90
C ARG A 6 -1.50 -45.51 -16.64
N GLN A 7 -1.30 -44.24 -16.31
CA GLN A 7 -2.01 -43.60 -15.21
C GLN A 7 -3.52 -43.67 -15.49
N PRO A 8 -4.37 -43.96 -14.48
CA PRO A 8 -5.80 -43.93 -14.67
C PRO A 8 -6.20 -42.48 -14.97
N SER A 9 -6.72 -42.27 -16.18
CA SER A 9 -7.40 -41.03 -16.56
C SER A 9 -8.48 -40.74 -15.53
N ARG A 10 -8.32 -39.64 -14.78
CA ARG A 10 -9.34 -39.14 -13.85
C ARG A 10 -10.65 -39.00 -14.64
N PRO A 11 -11.79 -39.43 -14.08
CA PRO A 11 -13.07 -39.22 -14.74
C PRO A 11 -13.27 -37.70 -14.86
N ILE A 12 -13.49 -37.25 -16.10
CA ILE A 12 -14.01 -35.92 -16.38
C ILE A 12 -15.46 -35.96 -15.88
N ASN A 13 -15.64 -35.71 -14.59
CA ASN A 13 -16.96 -35.41 -14.05
C ASN A 13 -17.35 -34.07 -14.65
N GLY A 14 -18.25 -34.11 -15.64
CA GLY A 14 -19.00 -32.96 -16.11
C GLY A 14 -19.87 -32.43 -14.97
N SER A 15 -19.24 -31.67 -14.07
CA SER A 15 -19.93 -30.80 -13.15
C SER A 15 -20.23 -29.52 -13.92
N SER A 16 -21.50 -29.11 -13.96
CA SER A 16 -21.96 -27.79 -14.42
C SER A 16 -21.44 -26.63 -13.55
N ARG A 17 -20.43 -26.88 -12.73
CA ARG A 17 -19.81 -25.91 -11.84
C ARG A 17 -18.59 -25.32 -12.52
N PRO A 18 -18.49 -23.98 -12.65
CA PRO A 18 -17.28 -23.36 -13.14
C PRO A 18 -16.09 -23.77 -12.27
N PRO A 19 -14.88 -23.92 -12.85
CA PRO A 19 -13.70 -24.26 -12.09
C PRO A 19 -13.53 -23.29 -10.91
N GLU A 20 -13.40 -23.83 -9.70
CA GLU A 20 -13.18 -23.03 -8.51
C GLU A 20 -11.81 -22.35 -8.59
N VAL A 21 -11.80 -21.04 -8.36
CA VAL A 21 -10.57 -20.24 -8.31
C VAL A 21 -9.75 -20.70 -7.11
N ASN A 22 -8.57 -21.25 -7.38
CA ASN A 22 -7.65 -21.71 -6.37
C ASN A 22 -6.66 -20.59 -6.00
N SER A 23 -5.94 -20.75 -4.88
CA SER A 23 -4.86 -19.86 -4.46
C SER A 23 -3.80 -19.64 -5.54
N LEU A 24 -3.57 -20.64 -6.41
CA LEU A 24 -2.71 -20.54 -7.58
C LEU A 24 -3.24 -19.51 -8.60
N ASP A 25 -4.55 -19.53 -8.88
CA ASP A 25 -5.18 -18.62 -9.84
C ASP A 25 -5.11 -17.17 -9.35
N HIS A 26 -5.23 -16.96 -8.04
CA HIS A 26 -4.98 -15.67 -7.41
C HIS A 26 -3.53 -15.22 -7.58
N ALA A 27 -2.55 -16.11 -7.37
CA ALA A 27 -1.13 -15.78 -7.54
C ALA A 27 -0.79 -15.44 -9.00
N ILE A 28 -1.40 -16.13 -9.97
CA ILE A 28 -1.27 -15.86 -11.40
C ILE A 28 -1.91 -14.52 -11.76
N ALA A 29 -3.09 -14.22 -11.21
CA ALA A 29 -3.76 -12.94 -11.41
C ALA A 29 -2.92 -11.76 -10.87
N CYS A 30 -2.29 -11.92 -9.69
CA CYS A 30 -1.36 -10.94 -9.14
C CYS A 30 -0.12 -10.71 -10.03
N GLN A 31 0.19 -11.66 -10.92
CA GLN A 31 1.27 -11.57 -11.91
C GLN A 31 0.77 -11.24 -13.32
N ASN A 32 -0.42 -10.62 -13.45
CA ASN A 32 -1.04 -10.25 -14.72
C ASN A 32 -1.22 -11.43 -15.70
N GLY A 33 -1.52 -12.62 -15.17
CA GLY A 33 -1.67 -13.83 -15.99
C GLY A 33 -0.34 -14.51 -16.33
N SER A 34 0.81 -13.95 -15.92
CA SER A 34 2.10 -14.60 -16.12
C SER A 34 2.23 -15.79 -15.17
N THR A 35 2.40 -16.98 -15.76
CA THR A 35 2.74 -18.21 -15.02
C THR A 35 4.25 -18.43 -14.92
N SER A 36 5.04 -17.54 -15.54
CA SER A 36 6.49 -17.60 -15.56
C SER A 36 7.06 -16.77 -14.42
N VAL A 37 7.85 -17.38 -13.55
CA VAL A 37 8.61 -16.63 -12.53
C VAL A 37 9.79 -15.95 -13.22
N LEU A 38 9.55 -14.78 -13.81
CA LEU A 38 10.54 -14.04 -14.60
C LEU A 38 11.80 -13.69 -13.80
N ASP A 39 11.66 -13.56 -12.48
CA ASP A 39 12.74 -13.34 -11.51
C ASP A 39 13.67 -14.56 -11.35
N LEU A 40 13.21 -15.76 -11.71
CA LEU A 40 14.03 -16.98 -11.75
C LEU A 40 14.54 -17.31 -13.15
N SER A 41 14.33 -16.44 -14.14
CA SER A 41 14.86 -16.67 -15.48
C SER A 41 16.39 -16.70 -15.47
N SER A 42 17.00 -17.55 -16.30
CA SER A 42 18.47 -17.63 -16.44
C SER A 42 19.10 -16.26 -16.73
N ARG A 43 18.39 -15.39 -17.46
CA ARG A 43 18.83 -14.02 -17.76
C ARG A 43 18.96 -13.14 -16.52
N ARG A 44 18.12 -13.34 -15.50
CA ARG A 44 18.19 -12.61 -14.21
C ARG A 44 19.06 -13.34 -13.19
N LEU A 45 19.10 -14.66 -13.20
CA LEU A 45 19.90 -15.48 -12.28
C LEU A 45 21.39 -15.55 -12.62
N GLN A 46 21.77 -15.51 -13.91
CA GLN A 46 23.19 -15.61 -14.28
C GLN A 46 24.03 -14.43 -13.77
N PRO A 47 23.57 -13.18 -13.85
CA PRO A 47 24.24 -12.05 -13.20
C PRO A 47 24.45 -12.26 -11.70
N LEU A 48 23.42 -12.74 -10.98
CA LEU A 48 23.49 -13.06 -9.54
C LEU A 48 24.48 -14.19 -9.20
N LYS A 49 24.75 -15.11 -10.14
CA LYS A 49 25.74 -16.19 -9.98
C LYS A 49 27.17 -15.70 -10.19
N SER A 50 27.35 -14.68 -11.04
CA SER A 50 28.65 -14.06 -11.33
C SER A 50 29.03 -12.96 -10.35
N GLU A 51 28.09 -12.45 -9.55
CA GLU A 51 28.45 -11.50 -8.50
C GLU A 51 29.33 -12.19 -7.45
N PRO A 52 30.47 -11.56 -7.07
CA PRO A 52 31.27 -12.07 -5.99
C PRO A 52 30.39 -12.13 -4.75
N LYS A 53 30.27 -13.32 -4.14
CA LYS A 53 29.56 -13.48 -2.87
C LYS A 53 30.15 -12.47 -1.89
N LEU A 54 29.35 -11.48 -1.48
CA LEU A 54 29.75 -10.53 -0.46
C LEU A 54 30.28 -11.33 0.75
N ASN A 55 31.37 -10.86 1.34
CA ASN A 55 31.81 -11.35 2.64
C ASN A 55 30.60 -11.32 3.60
N LEU A 56 30.41 -12.39 4.37
CA LEU A 56 29.30 -12.53 5.31
C LEU A 56 29.12 -11.27 6.17
N ILE A 57 30.23 -10.67 6.61
CA ILE A 57 30.25 -9.42 7.40
C ILE A 57 29.60 -8.28 6.62
N THR A 58 30.06 -8.04 5.39
CA THR A 58 29.52 -6.99 4.50
C THR A 58 28.04 -7.23 4.19
N ARG A 59 27.63 -8.50 4.05
CA ARG A 59 26.22 -8.84 3.81
C ARG A 59 25.34 -8.55 5.04
N VAL A 60 25.84 -8.84 6.25
CA VAL A 60 25.14 -8.54 7.50
C VAL A 60 24.99 -7.02 7.68
N GLU A 61 26.03 -6.24 7.39
CA GLU A 61 25.98 -4.78 7.42
C GLU A 61 24.94 -4.22 6.46
N GLN A 62 24.93 -4.71 5.21
CA GLN A 62 23.95 -4.31 4.20
C GLN A 62 22.51 -4.62 4.66
N LEU A 63 22.24 -5.84 5.12
CA LEU A 63 20.92 -6.24 5.59
C LEU A 63 20.48 -5.46 6.83
N THR A 64 21.41 -5.12 7.72
CA THR A 64 21.14 -4.29 8.90
C THR A 64 20.70 -2.90 8.49
N LYS A 65 21.40 -2.32 7.50
CA LYS A 65 21.06 -1.02 6.90
C LYS A 65 19.69 -1.05 6.21
N GLU A 66 19.45 -2.04 5.37
CA GLU A 66 18.15 -2.26 4.70
C GLU A 66 17.01 -2.44 5.71
N THR A 67 17.23 -3.18 6.79
CA THR A 67 16.24 -3.35 7.87
C THR A 67 15.95 -2.01 8.56
N GLY A 68 16.97 -1.19 8.82
CA GLY A 68 16.81 0.15 9.38
C GLY A 68 15.97 1.05 8.48
N TYR A 69 16.22 0.99 7.18
CA TYR A 69 15.48 1.70 6.13
C TYR A 69 14.00 1.30 6.09
N LEU A 70 13.71 0.01 6.00
CA LEU A 70 12.35 -0.49 5.98
C LEU A 70 11.57 -0.12 7.25
N ARG A 71 12.21 -0.13 8.42
CA ARG A 71 11.57 0.29 9.68
C ARG A 71 11.12 1.76 9.64
N GLN A 72 11.93 2.64 9.06
CA GLN A 72 11.60 4.07 8.96
C GLN A 72 10.52 4.34 7.93
N GLU A 73 10.54 3.61 6.82
CA GLU A 73 9.49 3.66 5.82
C GLU A 73 8.14 3.16 6.38
N ILE A 74 8.14 2.04 7.10
CA ILE A 74 6.95 1.54 7.81
C ILE A 74 6.44 2.57 8.83
N LYS A 75 7.34 3.22 9.59
CA LYS A 75 6.97 4.26 10.56
C LYS A 75 6.27 5.43 9.87
N PHE A 76 6.81 5.90 8.75
CA PHE A 76 6.20 6.97 7.95
C PHE A 76 4.81 6.60 7.43
N TYR A 77 4.67 5.45 6.77
CA TYR A 77 3.36 5.04 6.25
C TYR A 77 2.32 4.84 7.35
N ARG A 78 2.72 4.32 8.52
CA ARG A 78 1.82 4.20 9.68
C ARG A 78 1.34 5.56 10.16
N GLN A 79 2.21 6.57 10.18
CA GLN A 79 1.85 7.93 10.57
C GLN A 79 0.83 8.53 9.57
N CYS A 80 1.15 8.51 8.27
CA CYS A 80 0.26 9.03 7.23
C CYS A 80 -1.09 8.33 7.21
N PHE A 81 -1.10 7.01 7.40
CA PHE A 81 -2.34 6.24 7.53
C PHE A 81 -3.14 6.67 8.75
N GLY A 82 -2.51 6.84 9.92
CA GLY A 82 -3.17 7.32 11.12
C GLY A 82 -3.79 8.71 10.95
N ASP A 83 -3.06 9.63 10.33
CA ASP A 83 -3.56 10.98 10.05
C ASP A 83 -4.77 10.95 9.09
N SER A 84 -4.70 10.13 8.04
CA SER A 84 -5.81 9.89 7.11
C SER A 84 -7.03 9.26 7.78
N GLN A 85 -6.83 8.28 8.68
CA GLN A 85 -7.93 7.67 9.43
C GLN A 85 -8.62 8.66 10.35
N GLN A 86 -7.87 9.54 11.02
CA GLN A 86 -8.45 10.58 11.87
C GLN A 86 -9.32 11.56 11.08
N LEU A 87 -8.90 11.93 9.86
CA LEU A 87 -9.72 12.74 8.95
C LEU A 87 -10.98 11.99 8.53
N ARG A 88 -10.86 10.70 8.19
CA ARG A 88 -11.99 9.85 7.81
C ARG A 88 -13.02 9.75 8.93
N GLU A 89 -12.58 9.50 10.17
CA GLU A 89 -13.46 9.46 11.36
C GLU A 89 -14.19 10.79 11.54
N SER A 90 -13.47 11.91 11.53
CA SER A 90 -14.07 13.24 11.66
C SER A 90 -15.09 13.54 10.56
N SER A 91 -14.81 13.10 9.33
CA SER A 91 -15.69 13.26 8.18
C SER A 91 -16.95 12.40 8.32
N PHE A 92 -16.80 11.17 8.82
CA PHE A 92 -17.91 10.26 9.08
C PHE A 92 -18.82 10.78 10.20
N ASP A 93 -18.25 11.32 11.27
CA ASP A 93 -19.00 11.95 12.36
C ASP A 93 -19.84 13.14 11.87
N VAL A 94 -19.26 13.99 11.01
CA VAL A 94 -19.98 15.12 10.39
C VAL A 94 -21.09 14.60 9.48
N TYR A 95 -20.81 13.60 8.65
CA TYR A 95 -21.80 12.98 7.78
C TYR A 95 -22.97 12.40 8.58
N GLN A 96 -22.69 11.66 9.66
CA GLN A 96 -23.72 11.06 10.50
C GLN A 96 -24.59 12.14 11.17
N GLN A 97 -23.98 13.22 11.67
CA GLN A 97 -24.73 14.35 12.23
C GLN A 97 -25.62 15.03 11.17
N LEU A 98 -25.10 15.25 9.96
CA LEU A 98 -25.89 15.79 8.85
C LEU A 98 -27.07 14.88 8.49
N PHE A 99 -26.82 13.58 8.41
CA PHE A 99 -27.85 12.59 8.08
C PHE A 99 -28.98 12.60 9.11
N LEU A 100 -28.65 12.57 10.41
CA LEU A 100 -29.65 12.61 11.48
C LEU A 100 -30.40 13.95 11.52
N ALA A 101 -29.70 15.07 11.35
CA ALA A 101 -30.31 16.40 11.36
C ALA A 101 -31.20 16.65 10.13
N SER A 102 -30.93 16.00 8.99
CA SER A 102 -31.75 16.12 7.78
C SER A 102 -33.20 15.67 8.00
N ALA A 103 -33.44 14.77 8.95
CA ALA A 103 -34.78 14.31 9.31
C ALA A 103 -35.55 15.29 10.21
N SER A 104 -34.86 16.21 10.90
CA SER A 104 -35.45 17.07 11.95
C SER A 104 -35.39 18.57 11.64
N SER A 105 -35.00 18.93 10.42
CA SER A 105 -34.59 20.28 9.99
C SER A 105 -33.28 20.75 10.66
N LEU A 106 -32.29 21.07 9.84
CA LEU A 106 -30.96 21.47 10.27
C LEU A 106 -30.88 22.99 10.41
N SER A 107 -30.53 23.49 11.60
CA SER A 107 -30.36 24.93 11.79
C SER A 107 -29.12 25.46 11.03
N PRO A 108 -29.16 26.69 10.49
CA PRO A 108 -28.01 27.29 9.81
C PRO A 108 -26.74 27.35 10.69
N GLU A 109 -26.90 27.62 11.98
CA GLU A 109 -25.79 27.64 12.94
C GLU A 109 -25.13 26.27 13.12
N HIS A 110 -25.93 25.21 13.18
CA HIS A 110 -25.43 23.85 13.29
C HIS A 110 -24.70 23.43 12.00
N LEU A 111 -25.22 23.80 10.83
CA LEU A 111 -24.54 23.58 9.56
C LEU A 111 -23.18 24.28 9.50
N GLN A 112 -23.11 25.56 9.91
CA GLN A 112 -21.84 26.29 9.97
C GLN A 112 -20.83 25.62 10.91
N LYS A 113 -21.28 25.11 12.06
CA LYS A 113 -20.43 24.38 13.01
C LYS A 113 -19.87 23.10 12.39
N LEU A 114 -20.68 22.33 11.67
CA LEU A 114 -20.25 21.10 10.99
C LEU A 114 -19.25 21.38 9.86
N VAL A 115 -19.49 22.44 9.08
CA VAL A 115 -18.55 22.90 8.05
C VAL A 115 -17.21 23.31 8.68
N ALA A 116 -17.23 24.07 9.78
CA ALA A 116 -16.02 24.47 10.49
C ALA A 116 -15.27 23.25 11.07
N GLN A 117 -15.99 22.25 11.59
CA GLN A 117 -15.41 21.00 12.08
C GLN A 117 -14.66 20.26 10.97
N LEU A 118 -15.30 20.06 9.81
CA LEU A 118 -14.69 19.39 8.66
C LEU A 118 -13.47 20.17 8.15
N HIS A 119 -13.59 21.50 8.04
CA HIS A 119 -12.49 22.36 7.60
C HIS A 119 -11.28 22.27 8.54
N ASN A 120 -11.52 22.29 9.85
CA ASN A 120 -10.45 22.17 10.85
C ASN A 120 -9.80 20.78 10.83
N ALA A 121 -10.60 19.72 10.67
CA ALA A 121 -10.09 18.36 10.54
C ALA A 121 -9.20 18.20 9.30
N LEU A 122 -9.64 18.72 8.14
CA LEU A 122 -8.86 18.70 6.91
C LEU A 122 -7.56 19.49 7.05
N LYS A 123 -7.64 20.71 7.58
CA LYS A 123 -6.48 21.57 7.83
C LYS A 123 -5.47 20.91 8.77
N LYS A 124 -5.96 20.18 9.77
CA LYS A 124 -5.12 19.38 10.67
C LYS A 124 -4.45 18.23 9.92
N SER A 125 -5.20 17.44 9.13
CA SER A 125 -4.66 16.31 8.35
C SER A 125 -3.52 16.76 7.44
N VAL A 126 -3.74 17.81 6.65
CA VAL A 126 -2.73 18.36 5.74
C VAL A 126 -1.47 18.81 6.49
N ARG A 127 -1.62 19.47 7.65
CA ARG A 127 -0.48 19.89 8.46
C ARG A 127 0.32 18.69 8.99
N MET A 128 -0.37 17.62 9.39
CA MET A 128 0.26 16.41 9.91
C MET A 128 0.98 15.65 8.80
N GLU A 129 0.36 15.51 7.63
CA GLU A 129 0.97 14.89 6.45
C GLU A 129 2.23 15.63 6.00
N VAL A 130 2.16 16.97 5.86
CA VAL A 130 3.33 17.80 5.52
C VAL A 130 4.44 17.66 6.55
N LYS A 131 4.09 17.57 7.84
CA LYS A 131 5.07 17.34 8.91
C LYS A 131 5.71 15.96 8.79
N ALA A 132 4.91 14.91 8.58
CA ALA A 132 5.40 13.54 8.43
C ALA A 132 6.31 13.40 7.19
N GLU A 133 5.94 14.04 6.08
CA GLU A 133 6.75 14.08 4.86
C GLU A 133 8.08 14.80 5.09
N LYS A 134 8.05 15.94 5.79
CA LYS A 134 9.26 16.68 6.15
C LYS A 134 10.20 15.84 7.01
N GLU A 135 9.70 15.22 8.08
CA GLU A 135 10.49 14.36 8.96
C GLU A 135 11.07 13.15 8.22
N TRP A 136 10.30 12.56 7.30
CA TRP A 136 10.77 11.48 6.44
C TRP A 136 11.87 11.95 5.49
N LYS A 137 11.67 13.07 4.79
CA LYS A 137 12.68 13.67 3.90
C LYS A 137 13.98 14.01 4.65
N GLU A 138 13.87 14.58 5.85
CA GLU A 138 15.03 14.87 6.72
C GLU A 138 15.81 13.60 7.10
N PHE A 139 15.11 12.51 7.44
CA PHE A 139 15.75 11.22 7.72
C PHE A 139 16.58 10.70 6.54
N TRP A 140 16.11 10.91 5.31
CA TRP A 140 16.81 10.51 4.08
C TRP A 140 17.84 11.53 3.58
N GLY A 141 18.00 12.67 4.26
CA GLY A 141 18.88 13.75 3.81
C GLY A 141 18.39 14.44 2.53
N LEU A 142 17.10 14.30 2.19
CA LEU A 142 16.47 14.97 1.06
C LEU A 142 16.16 16.42 1.46
N LYS A 143 16.60 17.39 0.65
CA LYS A 143 16.28 18.81 0.90
C LYS A 143 14.78 19.03 0.72
N CYS A 144 14.11 19.58 1.74
CA CYS A 144 12.73 20.05 1.59
C CYS A 144 12.71 21.32 0.74
N SER A 145 12.37 21.19 -0.54
CA SER A 145 11.94 22.33 -1.37
C SER A 145 10.60 22.82 -0.84
N PHE A 146 10.55 24.05 -0.34
CA PHE A 146 9.31 24.69 0.12
C PHE A 146 8.31 24.93 -1.03
N ASP A 147 8.75 24.83 -2.29
CA ASP A 147 7.93 25.04 -3.49
C ASP A 147 7.10 23.81 -3.89
N GLU A 148 7.45 22.60 -3.42
CA GLU A 148 6.68 21.38 -3.70
C GLU A 148 5.51 21.16 -2.71
N LEU A 149 5.55 21.81 -1.55
CA LEU A 149 4.56 21.64 -0.47
C LEU A 149 3.33 22.57 -0.62
N ARG A 150 3.37 23.52 -1.55
CA ARG A 150 2.25 24.40 -1.88
C ARG A 150 1.70 23.92 -3.22
N GLY A 151 0.70 23.03 -3.15
CA GLY A 151 0.08 22.37 -4.30
C GLY A 151 0.06 23.22 -5.57
N GLY A 152 0.53 22.61 -6.66
CA GLY A 152 0.66 23.24 -7.96
C GLY A 152 -0.58 24.05 -8.34
N GLN A 153 -0.39 25.36 -8.44
CA GLN A 153 -1.10 26.13 -9.45
C GLN A 153 -0.52 25.72 -10.81
N ALA A 154 -1.11 24.68 -11.40
CA ALA A 154 -0.99 24.47 -12.83
C ALA A 154 -2.04 25.36 -13.50
N ILE A 155 -1.55 26.38 -14.23
CA ILE A 155 -2.26 27.05 -15.31
C ILE A 155 -2.22 26.12 -16.53
#